data_AF-A0A150MBK9-F1
#
_entry.id   AF-A0A150MBK9-F1
#
_cell.length_a   1.000
_cell.length_b   1.000
_cell.length_c   1.000
_cell.angle_alpha   90.00
_cell.angle_beta   90.00
_cell.angle_gamma   90.00
#
_symmetry.space_group_name_H-M   'P 1'
#
loop_
_entity.id
_entity.type
_entity.pdbx_description
1 polymer ?
#
loop_
_entity_poly.entity_id
_entity_poly.type
_entity_poly.pdbx_seq_one_letter_code
_entity_poly.pdbx_strand_id
1 'polypeptide(L)'
;MFTKNTGVNTCARLLEKYRLSPKPFQPEKMVFSGVGNRDVYNITAPFEDEGELVIAGRVEARDQEHSEVYFFVNRGGEWVPREGAPVFQLQDPFYTRIGKELVFGGVQIFPHPEKKDSLSWRTVFYRGERIADLKEFAKGPDGMKDIRLIGLEDGSVGVFTRPQGERGGRGKIGFTRIPSLQDLTVEAIEQAPILEGQFSDEEWGGVNELHRLANGWIGVLGHIACFDGEGNRHYYPMVFVFNPDTLEFSEMEIIATRSDFLAGPAKRSDLADVVFSGGLIRKPDGTAELYAGTSDAEAQKITMADPFGKFEREKR
;
A
#
# COMPACT_ATOMS: atom_id res chain seq x y z
N MET A 1 -9.69 17.93 13.02
CA MET A 1 -10.91 18.60 12.52
C MET A 1 -11.05 18.16 11.07
N PHE A 2 -12.19 17.59 10.66
CA PHE A 2 -12.36 17.13 9.29
C PHE A 2 -12.43 18.34 8.36
N THR A 3 -11.50 18.41 7.40
CA THR A 3 -11.53 19.37 6.30
C THR A 3 -11.88 18.60 5.05
N LYS A 4 -13.09 18.81 4.53
CA LYS A 4 -13.54 18.23 3.26
C LYS A 4 -12.57 18.65 2.15
N ASN A 5 -12.26 17.73 1.23
CA ASN A 5 -11.42 18.08 0.10
C ASN A 5 -12.05 19.23 -0.71
N THR A 6 -11.31 20.32 -0.92
CA THR A 6 -11.77 21.50 -1.67
C THR A 6 -11.19 21.57 -3.08
N GLY A 7 -10.40 20.59 -3.49
CA GLY A 7 -9.80 20.52 -4.83
C GLY A 7 -8.43 19.84 -4.82
N VAL A 8 -7.80 19.79 -6.00
CA VAL A 8 -6.51 19.13 -6.20
C VAL A 8 -5.41 19.83 -5.41
N ASN A 9 -4.68 19.06 -4.59
CA ASN A 9 -3.43 19.49 -3.96
C ASN A 9 -2.27 18.75 -4.63
N THR A 10 -1.34 19.49 -5.25
CA THR A 10 -0.17 18.88 -5.90
C THR A 10 0.84 18.34 -4.89
N CYS A 11 1.72 17.42 -5.31
CA CYS A 11 2.85 16.96 -4.51
C CYS A 11 3.65 18.13 -3.94
N ALA A 12 3.94 19.15 -4.75
CA ALA A 12 4.66 20.35 -4.31
C ALA A 12 3.97 21.05 -3.12
N ARG A 13 2.65 21.27 -3.22
CA ARG A 13 1.86 21.91 -2.16
C ARG A 13 1.72 21.03 -0.92
N LEU A 14 1.56 19.72 -1.10
CA LEU A 14 1.53 18.77 0.01
C LEU A 14 2.87 18.69 0.73
N LEU A 15 3.99 18.77 0.01
CA LEU A 15 5.33 18.83 0.59
C LEU A 15 5.56 20.13 1.36
N GLU A 16 5.06 21.27 0.87
CA GLU A 16 5.11 22.53 1.63
C GLU A 16 4.36 22.44 2.96
N LYS A 17 3.14 21.88 2.94
CA LYS A 17 2.40 21.59 4.17
C LYS A 17 3.20 20.64 5.07
N TYR A 18 3.74 19.56 4.51
CA TYR A 18 4.53 18.57 5.24
C TYR A 18 5.76 19.17 5.92
N ARG A 19 6.48 20.11 5.27
CA ARG A 19 7.66 20.79 5.86
C ARG A 19 7.34 21.50 7.17
N LEU A 20 6.10 21.94 7.37
CA LEU A 20 5.64 22.62 8.58
C LEU A 20 5.00 21.67 9.61
N SER A 21 4.77 20.41 9.23
CA SER A 21 4.19 19.37 10.10
C SER A 21 5.23 18.74 11.02
N PRO A 22 4.81 18.18 12.17
CA PRO A 22 5.66 17.31 12.98
C PRO A 22 6.29 16.20 12.14
N LYS A 23 7.58 15.95 12.36
CA LYS A 23 8.32 14.93 11.61
C LYS A 23 8.24 13.57 12.30
N PRO A 24 8.26 12.48 11.53
CA PRO A 24 8.52 11.16 12.09
C PRO A 24 9.91 11.12 12.73
N PHE A 25 10.13 10.11 13.55
CA PHE A 25 11.33 9.93 14.36
C PHE A 25 11.65 8.44 14.49
N GLN A 26 12.82 8.12 15.06
CA GLN A 26 13.30 6.74 15.25
C GLN A 26 13.26 5.90 13.95
N PRO A 27 13.97 6.32 12.88
CA PRO A 27 14.09 5.49 11.70
C PRO A 27 14.92 4.25 12.01
N GLU A 28 14.41 3.08 11.63
CA GLU A 28 15.03 1.80 11.85
C GLU A 28 15.04 0.99 10.55
N LYS A 29 16.20 0.40 10.23
CA LYS A 29 16.33 -0.50 9.08
C LYS A 29 15.85 -1.90 9.46
N MET A 30 15.03 -2.49 8.60
CA MET A 30 14.59 -3.87 8.75
C MET A 30 15.68 -4.80 8.20
N VAL A 31 16.17 -5.71 9.01
CA VAL A 31 17.23 -6.66 8.62
C VAL A 31 16.59 -7.97 8.17
N PHE A 32 16.79 -8.33 6.92
CA PHE A 32 16.33 -9.59 6.34
C PHE A 32 17.51 -10.48 6.00
N SER A 33 17.37 -11.78 6.26
CA SER A 33 18.37 -12.81 5.91
C SER A 33 17.69 -14.05 5.35
N GLY A 34 18.47 -15.06 4.94
CA GLY A 34 17.91 -16.31 4.38
C GLY A 34 17.43 -16.24 2.92
N VAL A 35 17.64 -15.12 2.21
CA VAL A 35 17.26 -14.95 0.79
C VAL A 35 18.45 -14.70 -0.15
N GLY A 36 19.67 -14.97 0.32
CA GLY A 36 20.91 -14.77 -0.45
C GLY A 36 21.27 -13.29 -0.60
N ASN A 37 21.73 -12.90 -1.80
CA ASN A 37 22.13 -11.52 -2.12
C ASN A 37 20.96 -10.67 -2.68
N ARG A 38 19.72 -11.14 -2.54
CA ARG A 38 18.53 -10.45 -3.03
C ARG A 38 18.08 -9.38 -2.05
N ASP A 39 17.58 -8.28 -2.57
CA ASP A 39 16.99 -7.22 -1.76
C ASP A 39 15.62 -7.65 -1.24
N VAL A 40 15.24 -7.10 -0.08
CA VAL A 40 13.88 -7.21 0.46
C VAL A 40 13.32 -5.80 0.70
N TYR A 41 12.24 -5.48 0.01
CA TYR A 41 11.61 -4.15 0.06
C TYR A 41 10.10 -4.27 -0.23
N ASN A 42 9.39 -3.12 -0.27
CA ASN A 42 7.93 -3.03 -0.44
C ASN A 42 7.20 -4.08 0.41
N ILE A 43 7.53 -4.09 1.70
CA ILE A 43 7.04 -5.05 2.68
C ILE A 43 5.64 -4.66 3.17
N THR A 44 4.90 -5.59 3.77
CA THR A 44 3.72 -5.23 4.59
C THR A 44 4.15 -4.67 5.94
N ALA A 45 3.24 -4.03 6.67
CA ALA A 45 3.36 -4.00 8.12
C ALA A 45 3.29 -5.43 8.71
N PRO A 46 3.88 -5.69 9.90
CA PRO A 46 3.75 -6.98 10.56
C PRO A 46 2.29 -7.32 10.85
N PHE A 47 1.91 -8.58 10.63
CA PHE A 47 0.59 -9.10 10.97
C PHE A 47 0.68 -10.46 11.63
N GLU A 48 -0.30 -10.77 12.47
CA GLU A 48 -0.36 -12.05 13.16
C GLU A 48 -0.86 -13.15 12.23
N ASP A 49 -0.20 -14.31 12.26
CA ASP A 49 -0.65 -15.57 11.68
C ASP A 49 -0.19 -16.73 12.58
N GLU A 50 -1.12 -17.52 13.08
CA GLU A 50 -0.88 -18.68 13.96
C GLU A 50 -0.06 -18.39 15.24
N GLY A 51 -0.31 -17.24 15.86
CA GLY A 51 0.34 -16.77 17.09
C GLY A 51 1.69 -16.11 16.86
N GLU A 52 2.10 -15.89 15.62
CA GLU A 52 3.39 -15.32 15.25
C GLU A 52 3.24 -14.07 14.39
N LEU A 53 4.08 -13.06 14.64
CA LEU A 53 4.16 -11.88 13.78
C LEU A 53 4.96 -12.17 12.52
N VAL A 54 4.34 -11.90 11.38
CA VAL A 54 4.85 -12.16 10.05
C VAL A 54 4.90 -10.87 9.24
N ILE A 55 5.93 -10.72 8.40
CA ILE A 55 5.98 -9.70 7.34
C ILE A 55 5.97 -10.41 5.99
N ALA A 56 5.11 -9.99 5.07
CA ALA A 56 5.27 -10.37 3.67
C ALA A 56 6.19 -9.35 2.98
N GLY A 57 7.23 -9.83 2.30
CA GLY A 57 8.22 -8.97 1.65
C GLY A 57 8.49 -9.36 0.20
N ARG A 58 8.60 -8.37 -0.68
CA ARG A 58 9.07 -8.57 -2.06
C ARG A 58 10.57 -8.82 -2.01
N VAL A 59 10.98 -9.95 -2.58
CA VAL A 59 12.36 -10.41 -2.68
C VAL A 59 12.77 -10.39 -4.14
N GLU A 60 13.81 -9.64 -4.47
CA GLU A 60 14.23 -9.44 -5.86
C GLU A 60 15.74 -9.25 -5.98
N ALA A 61 16.33 -9.73 -7.07
CA ALA A 61 17.70 -9.35 -7.40
C ALA A 61 17.77 -7.88 -7.81
N ARG A 62 18.82 -7.17 -7.36
CA ARG A 62 19.00 -5.73 -7.60
C ARG A 62 18.81 -5.32 -9.07
N ASP A 63 19.29 -6.15 -9.99
CA ASP A 63 19.35 -5.91 -11.44
C ASP A 63 18.21 -6.56 -12.25
N GLN A 64 17.20 -7.13 -11.60
CA GLN A 64 16.08 -7.81 -12.26
C GLN A 64 14.72 -7.20 -11.86
N GLU A 65 13.67 -7.55 -12.59
CA GLU A 65 12.28 -7.14 -12.29
C GLU A 65 11.38 -8.37 -11.99
N HIS A 66 11.99 -9.56 -11.87
CA HIS A 66 11.31 -10.79 -11.47
C HIS A 66 11.44 -10.97 -9.96
N SER A 67 10.35 -10.76 -9.23
CA SER A 67 10.30 -10.90 -7.78
C SER A 67 9.44 -12.05 -7.32
N GLU A 68 9.72 -12.44 -6.08
CA GLU A 68 8.96 -13.38 -5.30
C GLU A 68 8.51 -12.71 -4.01
N VAL A 69 7.37 -13.11 -3.45
CA VAL A 69 6.97 -12.74 -2.10
C VAL A 69 7.22 -13.89 -1.15
N TYR A 70 7.98 -13.59 -0.10
CA TYR A 70 8.23 -14.48 1.03
C TYR A 70 7.52 -13.94 2.27
N PHE A 71 7.14 -14.84 3.16
CA PHE A 71 6.71 -14.52 4.52
C PHE A 71 7.91 -14.67 5.46
N PHE A 72 8.15 -13.65 6.27
CA PHE A 72 9.29 -13.60 7.18
C PHE A 72 8.82 -13.52 8.63
N VAL A 73 9.60 -14.12 9.52
CA VAL A 73 9.39 -14.10 10.97
C VAL A 73 10.65 -13.60 11.66
N ASN A 74 10.49 -12.88 12.78
CA ASN A 74 11.63 -12.33 13.49
C ASN A 74 12.32 -13.41 14.35
N ARG A 75 13.62 -13.58 14.19
CA ARG A 75 14.47 -14.48 14.96
C ARG A 75 15.71 -13.71 15.39
N GLY A 76 15.75 -13.32 16.67
CA GLY A 76 16.91 -12.63 17.24
C GLY A 76 17.20 -11.25 16.60
N GLY A 77 16.17 -10.54 16.13
CA GLY A 77 16.31 -9.22 15.49
C GLY A 77 16.38 -9.26 13.97
N GLU A 78 16.54 -10.44 13.36
CA GLU A 78 16.52 -10.62 11.91
C GLU A 78 15.20 -11.23 11.43
N TRP A 79 14.72 -10.80 10.27
CA TRP A 79 13.56 -11.36 9.59
C TRP A 79 14.02 -12.43 8.61
N VAL A 80 13.68 -13.69 8.92
CA VAL A 80 14.06 -14.88 8.11
C VAL A 80 12.82 -15.51 7.49
N PRO A 81 12.92 -16.14 6.30
CA PRO A 81 11.82 -16.86 5.70
C PRO A 81 11.18 -17.85 6.68
N ARG A 82 9.86 -17.77 6.83
CA ARG A 82 9.10 -18.67 7.67
C ARG A 82 9.09 -20.06 7.03
N GLU A 83 9.55 -21.05 7.78
CA GLU A 83 9.60 -22.43 7.31
C GLU A 83 8.20 -22.94 6.94
N GLY A 84 8.08 -23.61 5.79
CA GLY A 84 6.82 -24.17 5.30
C GLY A 84 5.82 -23.14 4.74
N ALA A 85 6.11 -21.84 4.81
CA ALA A 85 5.25 -20.83 4.19
C ALA A 85 5.34 -20.88 2.65
N PRO A 86 4.23 -20.65 1.92
CA PRO A 86 4.25 -20.59 0.47
C PRO A 86 5.03 -19.36 -0.02
N VAL A 87 5.61 -19.48 -1.22
CA VAL A 87 6.26 -18.38 -1.94
C VAL A 87 5.41 -18.04 -3.15
N PHE A 88 5.15 -16.75 -3.37
CA PHE A 88 4.31 -16.29 -4.47
C PHE A 88 5.13 -15.55 -5.52
N GLN A 89 4.91 -15.83 -6.81
CA GLN A 89 5.50 -15.07 -7.92
C GLN A 89 4.72 -13.76 -8.12
N LEU A 90 4.88 -12.85 -7.16
CA LEU A 90 4.20 -11.56 -7.08
C LEU A 90 5.19 -10.45 -6.72
N GLN A 91 4.77 -9.21 -6.95
CA GLN A 91 5.41 -7.99 -6.45
C GLN A 91 4.50 -7.32 -5.42
N ASP A 92 5.08 -6.43 -4.62
CA ASP A 92 4.40 -5.45 -3.76
C ASP A 92 3.23 -6.05 -2.94
N PRO A 93 3.53 -6.99 -2.02
CA PRO A 93 2.51 -7.69 -1.24
C PRO A 93 1.68 -6.76 -0.36
N PHE A 94 0.44 -7.15 -0.13
CA PHE A 94 -0.46 -6.52 0.82
C PHE A 94 -1.36 -7.57 1.47
N TYR A 95 -1.94 -7.20 2.62
CA TYR A 95 -2.89 -8.05 3.31
C TYR A 95 -4.01 -7.21 3.93
N THR A 96 -5.11 -7.88 4.26
CA THR A 96 -6.17 -7.36 5.13
C THR A 96 -6.91 -8.56 5.76
N ARG A 97 -7.67 -8.32 6.82
CA ARG A 97 -8.58 -9.34 7.37
C ARG A 97 -10.03 -8.91 7.14
N ILE A 98 -10.81 -9.80 6.52
CA ILE A 98 -12.24 -9.61 6.29
C ILE A 98 -12.98 -10.78 6.92
N GLY A 99 -13.68 -10.52 8.02
CA GLY A 99 -14.22 -11.58 8.87
C GLY A 99 -13.09 -12.42 9.48
N LYS A 100 -13.12 -13.74 9.25
CA LYS A 100 -12.07 -14.67 9.70
C LYS A 100 -11.00 -14.93 8.65
N GLU A 101 -11.22 -14.48 7.41
CA GLU A 101 -10.31 -14.76 6.30
C GLU A 101 -9.20 -13.71 6.26
N LEU A 102 -7.96 -14.18 6.18
CA LEU A 102 -6.83 -13.43 5.67
C LEU A 102 -7.04 -13.28 4.16
N VAL A 103 -7.08 -12.04 3.68
CA VAL A 103 -6.98 -11.71 2.26
C VAL A 103 -5.56 -11.22 2.01
N PHE A 104 -4.86 -11.89 1.12
CA PHE A 104 -3.49 -11.57 0.73
C PHE A 104 -3.45 -11.31 -0.77
N GLY A 105 -2.59 -10.42 -1.23
CA GLY A 105 -2.43 -10.19 -2.65
C GLY A 105 -1.11 -9.52 -2.99
N GLY A 106 -0.92 -9.35 -4.30
CA GLY A 106 0.24 -8.69 -4.88
C GLY A 106 0.05 -8.52 -6.38
N VAL A 107 1.05 -7.96 -7.04
CA VAL A 107 1.04 -7.72 -8.48
C VAL A 107 1.70 -8.89 -9.19
N GLN A 108 0.96 -9.59 -10.04
CA GLN A 108 1.51 -10.60 -10.94
C GLN A 108 1.97 -9.93 -12.24
N ILE A 109 3.19 -10.23 -12.67
CA ILE A 109 3.68 -9.92 -14.02
C ILE A 109 3.54 -11.14 -14.94
N PHE A 110 3.20 -10.93 -16.20
CA PHE A 110 3.04 -11.99 -17.20
C PHE A 110 3.30 -11.44 -18.61
N PRO A 111 3.59 -12.28 -19.62
CA PRO A 111 3.75 -11.81 -20.99
C PRO A 111 2.52 -11.04 -21.49
N HIS A 112 2.74 -9.89 -22.11
CA HIS A 112 1.65 -9.06 -22.63
C HIS A 112 0.91 -9.83 -23.73
N PRO A 113 -0.43 -9.90 -23.70
CA PRO A 113 -1.20 -10.75 -24.62
C PRO A 113 -1.05 -10.32 -26.09
N GLU A 114 -0.89 -9.02 -26.35
CA GLU A 114 -0.81 -8.48 -27.71
C GLU A 114 0.58 -7.98 -28.14
N LYS A 115 1.48 -7.67 -27.19
CA LYS A 115 2.79 -7.05 -27.48
C LYS A 115 3.88 -8.06 -27.19
N LYS A 116 4.47 -8.60 -28.26
CA LYS A 116 5.59 -9.54 -28.17
C LYS A 116 6.73 -8.92 -27.35
N ASP A 117 7.36 -9.74 -26.50
CA ASP A 117 8.50 -9.36 -25.66
C ASP A 117 8.22 -8.22 -24.66
N SER A 118 6.95 -7.92 -24.39
CA SER A 118 6.51 -6.98 -23.35
C SER A 118 5.85 -7.73 -22.19
N LEU A 119 5.88 -7.16 -20.99
CA LEU A 119 5.12 -7.66 -19.84
C LEU A 119 3.84 -6.85 -19.65
N SER A 120 2.78 -7.53 -19.21
CA SER A 120 1.60 -6.95 -18.59
C SER A 120 1.58 -7.30 -17.11
N TRP A 121 0.72 -6.64 -16.35
CA TRP A 121 0.58 -6.86 -14.91
C TRP A 121 -0.88 -6.85 -14.50
N ARG A 122 -1.19 -7.48 -13.37
CA ARG A 122 -2.51 -7.40 -12.73
C ARG A 122 -2.38 -7.66 -11.24
N THR A 123 -3.32 -7.17 -10.44
CA THR A 123 -3.41 -7.58 -9.03
C THR A 123 -4.04 -8.98 -8.93
N VAL A 124 -3.49 -9.85 -8.10
CA VAL A 124 -4.05 -11.18 -7.81
C VAL A 124 -4.35 -11.28 -6.32
N PHE A 125 -5.48 -11.91 -5.99
CA PHE A 125 -5.97 -12.04 -4.63
C PHE A 125 -6.08 -13.50 -4.21
N TYR A 126 -5.58 -13.77 -3.01
CA TYR A 126 -5.62 -15.04 -2.31
C TYR A 126 -6.40 -14.86 -1.01
N ARG A 127 -7.07 -15.91 -0.55
CA ARG A 127 -7.73 -15.93 0.75
C ARG A 127 -7.62 -17.28 1.45
N GLY A 128 -7.67 -17.26 2.77
CA GLY A 128 -7.62 -18.43 3.65
C GLY A 128 -7.72 -17.99 5.11
N GLU A 129 -7.84 -18.92 6.05
CA GLU A 129 -7.79 -18.57 7.48
C GLU A 129 -6.36 -18.24 7.94
N ARG A 130 -5.39 -18.89 7.31
CA ARG A 130 -3.96 -18.81 7.62
C ARG A 130 -3.13 -18.70 6.34
N ILE A 131 -1.89 -18.25 6.45
CA ILE A 131 -0.95 -18.17 5.32
C ILE A 131 -0.84 -19.52 4.58
N ALA A 132 -0.80 -20.64 5.31
CA ALA A 132 -0.69 -21.98 4.73
C ALA A 132 -1.91 -22.41 3.88
N ASP A 133 -3.07 -21.77 4.09
CA ASP A 133 -4.34 -22.13 3.45
C ASP A 133 -4.71 -21.19 2.28
N LEU A 134 -3.84 -20.22 1.95
CA LEU A 134 -4.10 -19.20 0.94
C LEU A 134 -4.35 -19.82 -0.44
N LYS A 135 -5.53 -19.54 -1.00
CA LYS A 135 -5.93 -19.94 -2.36
C LYS A 135 -6.34 -18.73 -3.17
N GLU A 136 -5.89 -18.67 -4.42
CA GLU A 136 -6.32 -17.65 -5.37
C GLU A 136 -7.86 -17.69 -5.50
N PHE A 137 -8.50 -16.53 -5.42
CA PHE A 137 -9.96 -16.43 -5.58
C PHE A 137 -10.40 -15.32 -6.54
N ALA A 138 -9.55 -14.33 -6.83
CA ALA A 138 -9.89 -13.23 -7.73
C ALA A 138 -8.65 -12.63 -8.40
N LYS A 139 -8.88 -11.96 -9.54
CA LYS A 139 -7.89 -11.16 -10.27
C LYS A 139 -8.48 -9.79 -10.56
N GLY A 140 -7.63 -8.76 -10.46
CA GLY A 140 -7.93 -7.44 -10.95
C GLY A 140 -7.78 -7.34 -12.48
N PRO A 141 -8.16 -6.20 -13.06
CA PRO A 141 -7.99 -5.92 -14.47
C PRO A 141 -6.52 -5.91 -14.89
N ASP A 142 -6.26 -6.30 -16.13
CA ASP A 142 -4.92 -6.21 -16.72
C ASP A 142 -4.53 -4.72 -16.82
N GLY A 143 -3.28 -4.40 -16.46
CA GLY A 143 -2.80 -3.04 -16.34
C GLY A 143 -3.15 -2.34 -15.02
N MET A 144 -3.86 -3.00 -14.09
CA MET A 144 -4.25 -2.38 -12.80
C MET A 144 -3.53 -2.98 -11.58
N LYS A 145 -2.85 -2.11 -10.84
CA LYS A 145 -2.26 -2.38 -9.51
C LYS A 145 -2.92 -1.50 -8.43
N ASP A 146 -2.46 -1.58 -7.19
CA ASP A 146 -2.93 -0.76 -6.06
C ASP A 146 -4.43 -0.91 -5.74
N ILE A 147 -4.99 -2.11 -5.94
CA ILE A 147 -6.35 -2.46 -5.54
C ILE A 147 -6.29 -2.94 -4.08
N ARG A 148 -7.15 -2.39 -3.21
CA ARG A 148 -7.18 -2.70 -1.77
C ARG A 148 -8.60 -2.90 -1.26
N LEU A 149 -8.76 -3.86 -0.35
CA LEU A 149 -10.06 -4.28 0.18
C LEU A 149 -10.18 -3.97 1.66
N ILE A 150 -11.40 -3.72 2.11
CA ILE A 150 -11.72 -3.57 3.53
C ILE A 150 -13.13 -4.07 3.81
N GLY A 151 -13.32 -4.83 4.90
CA GLY A 151 -14.65 -5.20 5.38
C GLY A 151 -15.36 -3.99 6.00
N LEU A 152 -16.64 -3.81 5.70
CA LEU A 152 -17.46 -2.71 6.20
C LEU A 152 -18.40 -3.20 7.33
N GLU A 153 -19.01 -2.25 8.05
CA GLU A 153 -19.86 -2.56 9.22
C GLU A 153 -21.10 -3.39 8.89
N ASP A 154 -21.65 -3.20 7.71
CA ASP A 154 -22.82 -3.93 7.21
C ASP A 154 -22.45 -5.32 6.64
N GLY A 155 -21.18 -5.72 6.74
CA GLY A 155 -20.68 -7.00 6.24
C GLY A 155 -20.28 -6.99 4.76
N SER A 156 -20.53 -5.90 4.04
CA SER A 156 -20.05 -5.73 2.66
C SER A 156 -18.55 -5.43 2.59
N VAL A 157 -18.00 -5.38 1.38
CA VAL A 157 -16.58 -5.11 1.14
C VAL A 157 -16.42 -3.81 0.35
N GLY A 158 -15.62 -2.88 0.90
CA GLY A 158 -15.13 -1.72 0.17
C GLY A 158 -13.93 -2.10 -0.69
N VAL A 159 -13.94 -1.64 -1.95
CA VAL A 159 -12.90 -1.92 -2.94
C VAL A 159 -12.34 -0.59 -3.44
N PHE A 160 -11.11 -0.28 -3.03
CA PHE A 160 -10.37 0.84 -3.58
C PHE A 160 -9.61 0.37 -4.82
N THR A 161 -9.69 1.15 -5.89
CA THR A 161 -9.14 0.80 -7.21
C THR A 161 -8.18 1.87 -7.69
N ARG A 162 -7.38 1.55 -8.70
CA ARG A 162 -6.43 2.50 -9.28
C ARG A 162 -6.39 2.40 -10.81
N PRO A 163 -7.44 2.82 -11.52
CA PRO A 163 -7.42 2.87 -12.97
C PRO A 163 -6.29 3.75 -13.50
N GLN A 164 -5.82 3.42 -14.70
CA GLN A 164 -4.88 4.20 -15.51
C GLN A 164 -5.45 4.37 -16.92
N GLY A 165 -4.78 5.13 -17.78
CA GLY A 165 -5.20 5.34 -19.17
C GLY A 165 -6.40 6.28 -19.28
N GLU A 166 -7.35 5.95 -20.15
CA GLU A 166 -8.48 6.83 -20.49
C GLU A 166 -9.27 7.32 -19.25
N ARG A 167 -9.55 6.43 -18.30
CA ARG A 167 -10.29 6.78 -17.08
C ARG A 167 -9.40 7.43 -16.02
N GLY A 168 -8.26 6.82 -15.74
CA GLY A 168 -7.46 7.15 -14.56
C GLY A 168 -6.21 8.00 -14.82
N GLY A 169 -5.95 8.38 -16.07
CA GLY A 169 -4.73 9.09 -16.47
C GLY A 169 -3.47 8.30 -16.06
N ARG A 170 -2.61 8.94 -15.27
CA ARG A 170 -1.39 8.31 -14.72
C ARG A 170 -1.68 7.35 -13.56
N GLY A 171 -2.85 7.46 -12.95
CA GLY A 171 -3.29 6.63 -11.84
C GLY A 171 -4.07 7.42 -10.79
N LYS A 172 -5.40 7.31 -10.81
CA LYS A 172 -6.31 7.94 -9.84
C LYS A 172 -6.97 6.88 -8.96
N ILE A 173 -7.37 7.24 -7.75
CA ILE A 173 -8.05 6.31 -6.82
C ILE A 173 -9.55 6.29 -7.14
N GLY A 174 -10.11 5.09 -7.27
CA GLY A 174 -11.56 4.85 -7.32
C GLY A 174 -12.07 4.06 -6.12
N PHE A 175 -13.38 4.02 -5.96
CA PHE A 175 -14.03 3.23 -4.91
C PHE A 175 -15.33 2.59 -5.42
N THR A 176 -15.54 1.33 -5.05
CA THR A 176 -16.85 0.67 -5.15
C THR A 176 -17.12 -0.18 -3.92
N ARG A 177 -18.38 -0.53 -3.71
CA ARG A 177 -18.85 -1.40 -2.63
C ARG A 177 -19.45 -2.65 -3.24
N ILE A 178 -18.98 -3.82 -2.81
CA ILE A 178 -19.48 -5.12 -3.27
C ILE A 178 -20.07 -5.91 -2.09
N PRO A 179 -21.06 -6.79 -2.31
CA PRO A 179 -21.70 -7.51 -1.21
C PRO A 179 -20.77 -8.44 -0.44
N SER A 180 -19.83 -9.10 -1.12
CA SER A 180 -18.91 -10.07 -0.51
C SER A 180 -17.62 -10.24 -1.30
N LEU A 181 -16.66 -11.01 -0.78
CA LEU A 181 -15.43 -11.34 -1.49
C LEU A 181 -15.68 -12.12 -2.80
N GLN A 182 -16.79 -12.87 -2.90
CA GLN A 182 -17.15 -13.61 -4.11
C GLN A 182 -17.56 -12.67 -5.27
N ASP A 183 -17.96 -11.45 -4.94
CA ASP A 183 -18.39 -10.43 -5.91
C ASP A 183 -17.22 -9.58 -6.42
N LEU A 184 -15.96 -9.90 -6.03
CA LEU A 184 -14.77 -9.21 -6.49
C LEU A 184 -14.42 -9.64 -7.93
N THR A 185 -15.10 -9.03 -8.90
CA THR A 185 -14.90 -9.28 -10.33
C THR A 185 -14.07 -8.17 -10.99
N VAL A 186 -13.46 -8.48 -12.14
CA VAL A 186 -12.78 -7.49 -12.99
C VAL A 186 -13.72 -6.32 -13.32
N GLU A 187 -14.95 -6.63 -13.71
CA GLU A 187 -15.95 -5.62 -14.06
C GLU A 187 -16.29 -4.69 -12.88
N ALA A 188 -16.49 -5.25 -11.67
CA ALA A 188 -16.75 -4.44 -10.48
C ALA A 188 -15.60 -3.47 -10.19
N ILE A 189 -14.35 -3.92 -10.38
CA ILE A 189 -13.15 -3.11 -10.16
C ILE A 189 -13.02 -2.03 -11.24
N GLU A 190 -13.19 -2.37 -12.52
CA GLU A 190 -13.08 -1.41 -13.62
C GLU A 190 -14.14 -0.31 -13.54
N GLN A 191 -15.36 -0.66 -13.11
CA GLN A 191 -16.48 0.28 -13.07
C GLN A 191 -16.47 1.22 -11.87
N ALA A 192 -15.60 0.99 -10.88
CA ALA A 192 -15.49 1.85 -9.70
C ALA A 192 -15.36 3.34 -10.07
N PRO A 193 -16.28 4.20 -9.59
CA PRO A 193 -16.16 5.65 -9.76
C PRO A 193 -14.87 6.21 -9.18
N ILE A 194 -14.29 7.21 -9.85
CA ILE A 194 -13.07 7.89 -9.41
C ILE A 194 -13.39 8.87 -8.29
N LEU A 195 -12.51 8.94 -7.29
CA LEU A 195 -12.53 9.97 -6.26
C LEU A 195 -11.91 11.25 -6.82
N GLU A 196 -12.75 12.10 -7.40
CA GLU A 196 -12.32 13.30 -8.13
C GLU A 196 -11.60 14.34 -7.25
N GLY A 197 -10.65 15.06 -7.84
CA GLY A 197 -10.00 16.19 -7.18
C GLY A 197 -8.94 15.82 -6.14
N GLN A 198 -8.46 14.57 -6.08
CA GLN A 198 -7.30 14.20 -5.25
C GLN A 198 -5.96 14.44 -5.96
N PHE A 199 -5.89 14.19 -7.26
CA PHE A 199 -4.64 14.19 -8.04
C PHE A 199 -4.74 15.19 -9.19
N SER A 200 -3.61 15.84 -9.49
CA SER A 200 -3.44 16.56 -10.76
C SER A 200 -3.25 15.55 -11.90
N ASP A 201 -3.41 15.99 -13.15
CA ASP A 201 -3.25 15.09 -14.29
C ASP A 201 -1.79 14.64 -14.52
N GLU A 202 -0.82 15.37 -13.95
CA GLU A 202 0.61 15.04 -14.02
C GLU A 202 1.08 14.15 -12.86
N GLU A 203 0.23 13.92 -11.86
CA GLU A 203 0.57 13.16 -10.65
C GLU A 203 -0.28 11.91 -10.56
N TRP A 204 0.15 10.96 -9.73
CA TRP A 204 -0.60 9.73 -9.52
C TRP A 204 -0.51 9.29 -8.08
N GLY A 205 -1.42 8.41 -7.70
CA GLY A 205 -1.36 7.74 -6.41
C GLY A 205 -2.11 6.44 -6.40
N GLY A 206 -2.16 5.83 -5.23
CA GLY A 206 -2.82 4.56 -5.00
C GLY A 206 -2.95 4.29 -3.51
N VAL A 207 -3.84 3.36 -3.17
CA VAL A 207 -4.02 2.89 -1.79
C VAL A 207 -3.05 1.76 -1.51
N ASN A 208 -2.41 1.81 -0.35
CA ASN A 208 -1.46 0.81 0.13
C ASN A 208 -2.06 -0.04 1.26
N GLU A 209 -2.79 0.57 2.20
CA GLU A 209 -3.44 -0.09 3.33
C GLU A 209 -4.67 0.71 3.81
N LEU A 210 -5.62 0.04 4.45
CA LEU A 210 -6.88 0.62 4.89
C LEU A 210 -7.14 0.30 6.37
N HIS A 211 -7.60 1.30 7.12
CA HIS A 211 -7.87 1.22 8.56
C HIS A 211 -9.34 1.55 8.82
N ARG A 212 -10.07 0.68 9.54
CA ARG A 212 -11.38 1.04 10.06
C ARG A 212 -11.21 1.99 11.24
N LEU A 213 -11.90 3.12 11.21
CA LEU A 213 -11.91 4.10 12.31
C LEU A 213 -13.19 3.95 13.13
N ALA A 214 -13.16 4.40 14.40
CA ALA A 214 -14.28 4.24 15.34
C ALA A 214 -15.55 4.99 14.92
N ASN A 215 -15.42 6.04 14.09
CA ASN A 215 -16.56 6.77 13.52
C ASN A 215 -17.20 6.07 12.31
N GLY A 216 -16.72 4.90 11.90
CA GLY A 216 -17.17 4.18 10.70
C GLY A 216 -16.51 4.66 9.40
N TRP A 217 -15.62 5.65 9.46
CA TRP A 217 -14.83 6.07 8.31
C TRP A 217 -13.65 5.11 8.11
N ILE A 218 -13.03 5.24 6.95
CA ILE A 218 -11.86 4.48 6.55
C ILE A 218 -10.66 5.43 6.52
N GLY A 219 -9.64 5.14 7.33
CA GLY A 219 -8.32 5.73 7.19
C GLY A 219 -7.61 5.08 6.01
N VAL A 220 -7.21 5.89 5.03
CA VAL A 220 -6.56 5.43 3.82
C VAL A 220 -5.08 5.77 3.92
N LEU A 221 -4.22 4.75 4.00
CA LEU A 221 -2.78 4.90 3.79
C LEU A 221 -2.48 4.58 2.33
N GLY A 222 -1.75 5.45 1.67
CA GLY A 222 -1.41 5.30 0.27
C GLY A 222 -0.07 5.92 -0.08
N HIS A 223 0.10 6.18 -1.37
CA HIS A 223 1.17 6.98 -1.91
C HIS A 223 0.62 8.03 -2.87
N ILE A 224 1.32 9.16 -2.94
CA ILE A 224 1.23 10.11 -4.05
C ILE A 224 2.61 10.26 -4.66
N ALA A 225 2.67 10.45 -5.97
CA ALA A 225 3.89 10.45 -6.73
C ALA A 225 3.87 11.41 -7.92
N CYS A 226 5.06 11.88 -8.27
CA CYS A 226 5.31 12.78 -9.39
C CYS A 226 6.69 12.47 -10.02
N PHE A 227 6.93 13.09 -11.18
CA PHE A 227 8.28 13.20 -11.73
C PHE A 227 8.84 14.60 -11.44
N ASP A 228 10.15 14.71 -11.24
CA ASP A 228 10.84 16.00 -11.30
C ASP A 228 11.17 16.42 -12.76
N GLY A 229 11.83 17.56 -12.90
CA GLY A 229 12.26 18.07 -14.21
C GLY A 229 13.37 17.25 -14.89
N GLU A 230 14.03 16.34 -14.17
CA GLU A 230 15.06 15.43 -14.71
C GLU A 230 14.49 14.05 -15.05
N GLY A 231 13.21 13.80 -14.72
CA GLY A 231 12.56 12.50 -14.92
C GLY A 231 12.80 11.51 -13.78
N ASN A 232 13.32 11.95 -12.64
CA ASN A 232 13.38 11.12 -11.43
C ASN A 232 11.98 10.98 -10.83
N ARG A 233 11.73 9.83 -10.20
CA ARG A 233 10.47 9.53 -9.54
C ARG A 233 10.53 9.93 -8.08
N HIS A 234 9.43 10.51 -7.63
CA HIS A 234 9.20 10.84 -6.23
C HIS A 234 7.95 10.11 -5.75
N TYR A 235 8.05 9.38 -4.64
CA TYR A 235 6.91 8.70 -4.02
C TYR A 235 6.87 9.03 -2.54
N TYR A 236 5.71 9.50 -2.09
CA TYR A 236 5.50 9.94 -0.72
C TYR A 236 4.33 9.18 -0.09
N PRO A 237 4.54 8.52 1.06
CA PRO A 237 3.45 8.02 1.87
C PRO A 237 2.48 9.14 2.22
N MET A 238 1.22 8.89 1.95
CA MET A 238 0.15 9.85 2.20
C MET A 238 -1.01 9.21 2.93
N VAL A 239 -1.82 10.06 3.57
CA VAL A 239 -3.05 9.65 4.23
C VAL A 239 -4.21 10.57 3.88
N PHE A 240 -5.41 10.01 3.89
CA PHE A 240 -6.67 10.75 4.00
C PHE A 240 -7.72 9.87 4.69
N VAL A 241 -8.88 10.42 5.04
CA VAL A 241 -10.02 9.63 5.53
C VAL A 241 -11.18 9.68 4.55
N PHE A 242 -11.90 8.57 4.45
CA PHE A 242 -12.99 8.36 3.50
C PHE A 242 -14.22 7.80 4.20
N ASN A 243 -15.40 8.37 3.91
CA ASN A 243 -16.68 7.88 4.38
C ASN A 243 -17.30 6.96 3.31
N PRO A 244 -17.41 5.64 3.54
CA PRO A 244 -17.92 4.70 2.54
C PRO A 244 -19.42 4.85 2.24
N ASP A 245 -20.19 5.54 3.08
CA ASP A 245 -21.63 5.72 2.90
C ASP A 245 -21.96 7.01 2.15
N THR A 246 -21.18 8.09 2.36
CA THR A 246 -21.39 9.39 1.70
C THR A 246 -20.44 9.67 0.55
N LEU A 247 -19.39 8.84 0.40
CA LEU A 247 -18.27 9.02 -0.53
C LEU A 247 -17.45 10.31 -0.29
N GLU A 248 -17.63 10.95 0.86
CA GLU A 248 -16.84 12.11 1.25
C GLU A 248 -15.43 11.71 1.70
N PHE A 249 -14.44 12.51 1.35
CA PHE A 249 -13.07 12.33 1.83
C PHE A 249 -12.41 13.65 2.23
N SER A 250 -11.40 13.54 3.08
CA SER A 250 -10.61 14.68 3.53
C SER A 250 -9.61 15.14 2.49
N GLU A 251 -9.00 16.32 2.71
CA GLU A 251 -7.72 16.61 2.08
C GLU A 251 -6.69 15.49 2.38
N MET A 252 -5.80 15.27 1.42
CA MET A 252 -4.65 14.38 1.55
C MET A 252 -3.51 15.07 2.28
N GLU A 253 -2.73 14.29 3.02
CA GLU A 253 -1.53 14.73 3.71
C GLU A 253 -0.37 13.78 3.44
N ILE A 254 0.80 14.32 3.07
CA ILE A 254 2.05 13.56 3.09
C ILE A 254 2.49 13.37 4.54
N ILE A 255 2.86 12.15 4.90
CA ILE A 255 3.26 11.77 6.27
C ILE A 255 4.75 11.41 6.41
N ALA A 256 5.45 11.21 5.29
CA ALA A 256 6.89 10.95 5.26
C ALA A 256 7.48 11.26 3.88
N THR A 257 8.78 11.54 3.83
CA THR A 257 9.61 11.62 2.62
C THR A 257 10.82 10.70 2.77
N ARG A 258 11.58 10.45 1.70
CA ARG A 258 12.76 9.58 1.77
C ARG A 258 13.78 10.02 2.83
N SER A 259 13.92 11.32 3.03
CA SER A 259 14.88 11.93 3.99
C SER A 259 14.55 11.66 5.46
N ASP A 260 13.33 11.19 5.76
CA ASP A 260 12.94 10.84 7.13
C ASP A 260 13.41 9.44 7.55
N PHE A 261 13.84 8.63 6.58
CA PHE A 261 14.39 7.29 6.78
C PHE A 261 15.92 7.33 6.82
N LEU A 262 16.56 6.25 7.25
CA LEU A 262 18.01 6.12 7.18
C LEU A 262 18.48 6.16 5.71
N ALA A 263 19.66 6.74 5.48
CA ALA A 263 20.28 6.71 4.17
C ALA A 263 20.60 5.26 3.76
N GLY A 264 20.47 4.97 2.46
CA GLY A 264 20.67 3.64 1.93
C GLY A 264 20.71 3.64 0.41
N PRO A 265 20.94 2.46 -0.20
CA PRO A 265 21.03 2.34 -1.64
C PRO A 265 19.68 2.56 -2.32
N ALA A 266 19.73 2.87 -3.61
CA ALA A 266 18.59 2.82 -4.52
C ALA A 266 18.79 1.72 -5.55
N LYS A 267 17.70 1.13 -6.03
CA LYS A 267 17.74 0.15 -7.13
C LYS A 267 18.26 0.79 -8.42
N ARG A 268 17.83 2.03 -8.68
CA ARG A 268 18.26 2.90 -9.79
C ARG A 268 18.34 4.34 -9.31
N SER A 269 19.08 5.18 -10.02
CA SER A 269 19.21 6.60 -9.68
C SER A 269 17.87 7.34 -9.71
N ASP A 270 16.97 7.00 -10.64
CA ASP A 270 15.63 7.60 -10.75
C ASP A 270 14.69 7.26 -9.58
N LEU A 271 15.10 6.34 -8.70
CA LEU A 271 14.31 5.87 -7.56
C LEU A 271 14.87 6.35 -6.21
N ALA A 272 15.81 7.29 -6.22
CA ALA A 272 16.45 7.76 -5.01
C ALA A 272 15.45 8.32 -3.99
N ASP A 273 14.43 9.07 -4.42
CA ASP A 273 13.41 9.69 -3.57
C ASP A 273 12.05 8.95 -3.58
N VAL A 274 12.12 7.61 -3.55
CA VAL A 274 10.95 6.74 -3.55
C VAL A 274 10.74 6.12 -2.17
N VAL A 275 9.56 6.31 -1.60
CA VAL A 275 9.09 5.57 -0.43
C VAL A 275 7.72 4.96 -0.75
N PHE A 276 7.64 3.63 -0.71
CA PHE A 276 6.40 2.90 -0.93
C PHE A 276 5.88 2.36 0.40
N SER A 277 4.74 2.87 0.85
CA SER A 277 4.16 2.50 2.14
C SER A 277 3.66 1.05 2.13
N GLY A 278 4.07 0.32 3.17
CA GLY A 278 3.79 -1.09 3.37
C GLY A 278 2.65 -1.38 4.34
N GLY A 279 2.50 -0.51 5.33
CA GLY A 279 1.42 -0.53 6.30
C GLY A 279 1.76 0.27 7.56
N LEU A 280 0.76 0.45 8.42
CA LEU A 280 0.82 1.27 9.62
C LEU A 280 0.39 0.46 10.85
N ILE A 281 1.25 0.38 11.87
CA ILE A 281 0.89 -0.17 13.17
C ILE A 281 0.58 0.97 14.13
N ARG A 282 -0.70 1.20 14.38
CA ARG A 282 -1.20 2.24 15.30
C ARG A 282 -1.09 1.73 16.74
N LYS A 283 -0.51 2.54 17.63
CA LYS A 283 -0.23 2.18 19.03
C LYS A 283 -1.21 2.88 19.99
N PRO A 284 -1.52 2.27 21.15
CA PRO A 284 -2.42 2.86 22.14
C PRO A 284 -1.93 4.19 22.75
N ASP A 285 -0.64 4.48 22.66
CA ASP A 285 -0.03 5.72 23.17
C ASP A 285 -0.21 6.93 22.23
N GLY A 286 -0.96 6.77 21.13
CA GLY A 286 -1.22 7.81 20.14
C GLY A 286 -0.10 7.96 19.10
N THR A 287 0.88 7.06 19.09
CA THR A 287 1.88 6.97 18.01
C THR A 287 1.53 5.87 17.00
N ALA A 288 2.23 5.84 15.89
CA ALA A 288 2.15 4.77 14.91
C ALA A 288 3.52 4.47 14.30
N GLU A 289 3.73 3.24 13.86
CA GLU A 289 4.90 2.82 13.09
C GLU A 289 4.51 2.64 11.62
N LEU A 290 5.14 3.41 10.73
CA LEU A 290 5.01 3.23 9.28
C LEU A 290 6.12 2.29 8.81
N TYR A 291 5.73 1.16 8.21
CA TYR A 291 6.63 0.23 7.53
C TYR A 291 6.62 0.56 6.04
N ALA A 292 7.79 0.64 5.41
CA ALA A 292 7.90 1.04 4.01
C ALA A 292 9.08 0.40 3.30
N GLY A 293 8.93 0.19 1.98
CA GLY A 293 10.05 0.04 1.08
C GLY A 293 10.67 1.39 0.77
N THR A 294 12.00 1.48 0.77
CA THR A 294 12.73 2.70 0.43
C THR A 294 13.64 2.45 -0.78
N SER A 295 13.44 3.27 -1.82
CA SER A 295 14.24 3.30 -3.04
C SER A 295 14.33 1.96 -3.79
N ASP A 296 13.29 1.13 -3.67
CA ASP A 296 13.19 -0.23 -4.23
C ASP A 296 14.38 -1.15 -3.92
N ALA A 297 15.05 -0.94 -2.79
CA ALA A 297 16.29 -1.66 -2.45
C ALA A 297 16.33 -2.18 -1.01
N GLU A 298 15.59 -1.57 -0.10
CA GLU A 298 15.53 -2.01 1.30
C GLU A 298 14.18 -1.66 1.91
N ALA A 299 13.92 -2.20 3.11
CA ALA A 299 12.77 -1.82 3.92
C ALA A 299 13.20 -1.22 5.25
N GLN A 300 12.41 -0.25 5.70
CA GLN A 300 12.62 0.47 6.94
C GLN A 300 11.29 0.72 7.64
N LYS A 301 11.36 1.06 8.92
CA LYS A 301 10.22 1.61 9.67
C LYS A 301 10.58 2.95 10.29
N ILE A 302 9.59 3.79 10.50
CA ILE A 302 9.68 5.05 11.23
C ILE A 302 8.52 5.18 12.20
N THR A 303 8.70 5.90 13.30
CA THR A 303 7.63 6.20 14.26
C THR A 303 7.10 7.62 14.03
N MET A 304 5.80 7.83 14.21
CA MET A 304 5.15 9.14 14.09
C MET A 304 3.97 9.26 15.06
N ALA A 305 3.40 10.46 15.21
CA ALA A 305 2.07 10.59 15.79
C ALA A 305 1.05 9.86 14.90
N ASP A 306 0.05 9.20 15.48
CA ASP A 306 -0.96 8.46 14.73
C ASP A 306 -1.66 9.39 13.71
N PRO A 307 -1.46 9.18 12.39
CA PRO A 307 -2.00 10.07 11.37
C PRO A 307 -3.54 10.05 11.34
N PHE A 308 -4.17 8.98 11.82
CA PHE A 308 -5.61 8.84 11.86
C PHE A 308 -6.23 9.23 13.21
N GLY A 309 -5.43 9.34 14.28
CA GLY A 309 -5.91 9.59 15.64
C GLY A 309 -6.77 10.85 15.77
N LYS A 310 -6.50 11.89 14.97
CA LYS A 310 -7.29 13.14 14.93
C LYS A 310 -8.70 12.99 14.33
N PHE A 311 -8.99 11.87 13.69
CA PHE A 311 -10.28 11.53 13.09
C PHE A 311 -11.06 10.49 13.90
N GLU A 312 -10.42 9.86 14.88
CA GLU A 312 -11.09 9.00 15.86
C GLU A 312 -12.00 9.87 16.73
N ARG A 313 -13.27 9.96 16.33
CA ARG A 313 -14.36 10.48 17.14
C ARG A 313 -15.33 9.34 17.33
N GLU A 314 -15.80 9.11 18.54
CA GLU A 314 -16.89 8.17 18.76
C GLU A 314 -18.13 8.65 17.99
N LYS A 315 -18.85 7.73 17.34
CA LYS A 315 -20.19 8.02 16.81
C LYS A 315 -21.02 8.54 17.99
N ARG A 316 -21.42 9.81 17.94
CA ARG A 316 -22.42 10.37 18.87
C ARG A 316 -23.80 9.84 18.53
#